data_AF-A0A3A8QV46-F1
#
_entry.id   AF-A0A3A8QV46-F1
#
_cell.length_a   1.000
_cell.length_b   1.000
_cell.length_c   1.000
_cell.angle_alpha   90.00
_cell.angle_beta   90.00
_cell.angle_gamma   90.00
#
_symmetry.space_group_name_H-M   'P 1'
#
loop_
_entity.id
_entity.type
_entity.pdbx_description
1 polymer ?
#
loop_
_entity_poly.entity_id
_entity_poly.type
_entity_poly.pdbx_seq_one_letter_code
_entity_poly.pdbx_strand_id
1 'polypeptide(L)'
;MGLIASQVTSVVGLSDSIGGVGVKLELVNNQYPTQYVNVVEDRSAAGAGWQTSYIIQDWPNGVGKIVFNQAAGNSLGGQWGYTNLYAFSGSTINALDWNPLVADHIHAEPGTPYTPFSPCFGTGYVFDDGQSNITGTLVNTAAGSVVRWNNAYSFRARMNQSWPLWRGEQALYLKKDVAAMGDLRIYLSKEGTIHGPIRPVNRFSILGADCNQEKGSHCNMEKVDYAVLVWTIFGVDVGIAIRVDEDISLNMEEETYCTNPNDLTCGNINFHAWTTLPSANIPAGSVRAVSRDYYIGTLPQLAALGYTIQ
;
A
#
# COMPACT_ATOMS: atom_id res chain seq x y z
N MET A 1 5.38 -8.43 -14.76
CA MET A 1 6.85 -8.36 -14.90
C MET A 1 7.48 -9.09 -13.72
N GLY A 2 8.48 -9.95 -13.95
CA GLY A 2 9.04 -10.80 -12.90
C GLY A 2 10.54 -10.63 -12.71
N LEU A 3 11.00 -10.79 -11.48
CA LEU A 3 12.41 -10.86 -11.11
C LEU A 3 12.67 -12.15 -10.34
N ILE A 4 13.71 -12.87 -10.76
CA ILE A 4 14.12 -14.14 -10.17
C ILE A 4 15.34 -13.87 -9.30
N ALA A 5 15.16 -13.89 -7.98
CA ALA A 5 16.27 -13.91 -7.04
C ALA A 5 16.71 -15.36 -6.77
N SER A 6 17.71 -15.53 -5.92
CA SER A 6 18.34 -16.84 -5.69
C SER A 6 17.39 -17.94 -5.21
N GLN A 7 16.39 -17.62 -4.37
CA GLN A 7 15.45 -18.59 -3.80
C GLN A 7 13.97 -18.23 -4.03
N VAL A 8 13.69 -16.97 -4.30
CA VAL A 8 12.34 -16.44 -4.46
C VAL A 8 12.25 -15.69 -5.79
N THR A 9 11.13 -15.86 -6.47
CA THR A 9 10.74 -15.02 -7.61
C THR A 9 9.58 -14.12 -7.18
N SER A 10 9.59 -12.87 -7.63
CA SER A 10 8.48 -11.95 -7.43
C SER A 10 8.01 -11.37 -8.76
N VAL A 11 6.69 -11.27 -8.92
CA VAL A 11 6.06 -10.70 -10.11
C VAL A 11 5.14 -9.56 -9.71
N VAL A 12 5.31 -8.41 -10.37
CA VAL A 12 4.44 -7.23 -10.19
C VAL A 12 3.65 -6.96 -11.46
N GLY A 13 2.46 -6.41 -11.29
CA GLY A 13 1.61 -5.98 -12.39
C GLY A 13 0.64 -4.87 -11.95
N LEU A 14 0.42 -3.94 -12.86
CA LEU A 14 -0.54 -2.85 -12.72
C LEU A 14 -1.78 -3.13 -13.57
N SER A 15 -2.93 -2.65 -13.13
CA SER A 15 -4.14 -2.66 -13.95
C SER A 15 -4.18 -1.42 -14.84
N ASP A 16 -4.43 -1.64 -16.14
CA ASP A 16 -4.57 -0.59 -17.16
C ASP A 16 -5.94 0.09 -17.16
N SER A 17 -6.94 -0.54 -16.56
CA SER A 17 -8.31 -0.06 -16.45
C SER A 17 -8.58 0.63 -15.11
N ILE A 18 -7.59 0.61 -14.20
CA ILE A 18 -7.79 0.99 -12.81
C ILE A 18 -6.68 1.90 -12.27
N GLY A 19 -6.38 2.99 -12.99
CA GLY A 19 -5.51 4.07 -12.48
C GLY A 19 -4.06 3.68 -12.20
N GLY A 20 -3.60 2.51 -12.65
CA GLY A 20 -2.25 2.02 -12.35
C GLY A 20 -2.05 1.48 -10.96
N VAL A 21 -3.13 1.02 -10.34
CA VAL A 21 -3.08 0.28 -9.08
C VAL A 21 -2.39 -1.07 -9.30
N GLY A 22 -1.50 -1.43 -8.38
CA GLY A 22 -0.83 -2.73 -8.41
C GLY A 22 -1.79 -3.84 -8.01
N VAL A 23 -2.45 -4.44 -8.98
CA VAL A 23 -3.37 -5.57 -8.77
C VAL A 23 -2.63 -6.92 -8.68
N LYS A 24 -1.30 -6.90 -8.84
CA LYS A 24 -0.50 -8.11 -8.87
C LYS A 24 0.82 -7.90 -8.13
N LEU A 25 1.01 -8.71 -7.09
CA LEU A 25 2.26 -8.91 -6.37
C LEU A 25 2.32 -10.39 -6.00
N GLU A 26 2.92 -11.19 -6.87
CA GLU A 26 3.05 -12.62 -6.67
C GLU A 26 4.39 -12.97 -6.03
N LEU A 27 4.35 -13.96 -5.14
CA LEU A 27 5.49 -14.61 -4.51
C LEU A 27 5.59 -16.04 -5.02
N VAL A 28 6.82 -16.48 -5.31
CA VAL A 28 7.12 -17.83 -5.80
C VAL A 28 8.32 -18.37 -5.05
N ASN A 29 8.18 -19.57 -4.48
CA ASN A 29 9.32 -20.38 -4.06
C ASN A 29 9.93 -21.01 -5.32
N ASN A 30 11.21 -20.74 -5.60
CA ASN A 30 11.87 -21.21 -6.84
C ASN A 30 11.99 -22.73 -6.94
N GLN A 31 11.78 -23.48 -5.85
CA GLN A 31 11.64 -24.95 -5.90
C GLN A 31 10.32 -25.41 -6.55
N TYR A 32 9.32 -24.53 -6.60
CA TYR A 32 8.01 -24.75 -7.21
C TYR A 32 7.68 -23.62 -8.20
N PRO A 33 8.44 -23.49 -9.31
CA PRO A 33 8.46 -22.29 -10.15
C PRO A 33 7.16 -22.02 -10.93
N THR A 34 6.20 -22.95 -10.92
CA THR A 34 4.87 -22.80 -11.54
C THR A 34 3.80 -22.35 -10.56
N GLN A 35 4.11 -22.27 -9.27
CA GLN A 35 3.15 -21.99 -8.21
C GLN A 35 3.27 -20.53 -7.75
N TYR A 36 2.46 -19.67 -8.36
CA TYR A 36 2.41 -18.25 -8.06
C TYR A 36 1.35 -17.95 -7.00
N VAL A 37 1.73 -17.21 -5.96
CA VAL A 37 0.81 -16.79 -4.91
C VAL A 37 0.66 -15.27 -4.94
N ASN A 38 -0.47 -14.77 -5.46
CA ASN A 38 -0.78 -13.33 -5.44
C ASN A 38 -1.20 -12.93 -4.02
N VAL A 39 -0.41 -12.11 -3.34
CA VAL A 39 -0.69 -11.72 -1.95
C VAL A 39 -1.55 -10.48 -1.82
N VAL A 40 -1.63 -9.66 -2.87
CA VAL A 40 -2.43 -8.42 -2.87
C VAL A 40 -3.87 -8.65 -3.27
N GLU A 41 -4.77 -7.91 -2.66
CA GLU A 41 -6.20 -7.91 -2.97
C GLU A 41 -6.45 -7.29 -4.34
N ASP A 42 -6.91 -8.06 -5.32
CA ASP A 42 -6.98 -7.65 -6.72
C ASP A 42 -8.42 -7.34 -7.19
N ARG A 43 -9.41 -7.54 -6.31
CA ARG A 43 -10.83 -7.34 -6.64
C ARG A 43 -11.28 -5.88 -6.56
N SER A 44 -10.43 -4.99 -6.04
CA SER A 44 -10.78 -3.57 -5.96
C SER A 44 -9.68 -2.61 -6.40
N ALA A 45 -10.13 -1.55 -7.05
CA ALA A 45 -9.40 -0.38 -7.51
C ALA A 45 -9.01 0.59 -6.43
N ALA A 46 -9.82 0.67 -5.40
CA ALA A 46 -9.69 1.63 -4.33
C ALA A 46 -9.82 0.80 -3.05
N GLY A 47 -8.96 1.00 -2.06
CA GLY A 47 -9.03 0.13 -0.87
C GLY A 47 -8.62 -1.32 -1.13
N ALA A 48 -7.77 -1.56 -2.14
CA ALA A 48 -7.27 -2.88 -2.53
C ALA A 48 -6.00 -2.77 -3.40
N GLY A 49 -5.22 -3.83 -3.51
CA GLY A 49 -4.00 -3.86 -4.29
C GLY A 49 -2.82 -3.19 -3.59
N TRP A 50 -1.83 -2.81 -4.40
CA TRP A 50 -0.69 -2.01 -3.99
C TRP A 50 -0.89 -0.58 -4.47
N GLN A 51 -1.20 0.30 -3.53
CA GLN A 51 -1.71 1.65 -3.82
C GLN A 51 -0.82 2.75 -3.29
N THR A 52 -0.93 3.90 -3.93
CA THR A 52 -0.53 5.19 -3.36
C THR A 52 -1.76 6.05 -3.18
N SER A 53 -1.86 6.68 -2.02
CA SER A 53 -2.84 7.72 -1.74
C SER A 53 -2.14 8.95 -1.16
N TYR A 54 -2.89 10.03 -0.99
CA TYR A 54 -2.44 11.14 -0.15
C TYR A 54 -3.61 11.81 0.55
N ILE A 55 -3.30 12.43 1.68
CA ILE A 55 -4.22 13.23 2.47
C ILE A 55 -3.66 14.65 2.57
N ILE A 56 -4.51 15.63 2.28
CA ILE A 56 -4.25 17.03 2.59
C ILE A 56 -5.20 17.49 3.68
N GLN A 57 -4.74 18.41 4.51
CA GLN A 57 -5.59 19.11 5.46
C GLN A 57 -5.85 20.51 4.94
N ASP A 58 -7.12 20.92 4.91
CA ASP A 58 -7.49 22.31 4.62
C ASP A 58 -7.19 23.22 5.83
N TRP A 59 -7.12 24.53 5.59
CA TRP A 59 -6.88 25.53 6.64
C TRP A 59 -7.99 25.51 7.70
N PRO A 60 -7.74 26.04 8.92
CA PRO A 60 -8.78 26.18 9.93
C PRO A 60 -10.05 26.86 9.38
N ASN A 61 -11.21 26.27 9.66
CA ASN A 61 -12.54 26.62 9.10
C ASN A 61 -12.78 26.22 7.63
N GLY A 62 -11.85 25.49 7.02
CA GLY A 62 -12.02 24.84 5.73
C GLY A 62 -12.84 23.56 5.81
N VAL A 63 -12.75 22.73 4.77
CA VAL A 63 -13.53 21.48 4.66
C VAL A 63 -12.93 20.29 5.43
N GLY A 64 -11.82 20.48 6.14
CA GLY A 64 -11.14 19.44 6.92
C GLY A 64 -10.12 18.64 6.10
N LYS A 65 -9.98 17.34 6.39
CA LYS A 65 -9.06 16.45 5.68
C LYS A 65 -9.69 15.90 4.41
N ILE A 66 -8.97 16.01 3.29
CA ILE A 66 -9.41 15.53 1.98
C ILE A 66 -8.50 14.37 1.57
N VAL A 67 -9.10 13.24 1.23
CA VAL A 67 -8.39 12.00 0.89
C VAL A 67 -8.41 11.79 -0.63
N PHE A 68 -7.26 11.50 -1.21
CA PHE A 68 -7.07 11.25 -2.63
C PHE A 68 -6.42 9.90 -2.84
N ASN A 69 -6.96 9.10 -3.74
CA ASN A 69 -6.46 7.77 -4.06
C ASN A 69 -6.05 7.69 -5.54
N GLN A 70 -5.17 6.75 -5.88
CA GLN A 70 -4.85 6.39 -7.27
C GLN A 70 -6.08 6.04 -8.13
N ALA A 71 -7.11 5.49 -7.48
CA ALA A 71 -8.45 5.34 -8.03
C ALA A 71 -9.48 5.77 -6.97
N ALA A 72 -10.59 6.36 -7.39
CA ALA A 72 -11.60 6.90 -6.48
C ALA A 72 -12.81 5.96 -6.35
N GLY A 73 -13.59 6.11 -5.29
CA GLY A 73 -14.96 5.64 -5.19
C GLY A 73 -15.32 4.70 -4.06
N ASN A 74 -14.35 4.31 -3.24
CA ASN A 74 -14.56 3.43 -2.10
C ASN A 74 -15.77 3.83 -1.26
N SER A 75 -15.87 5.13 -1.06
CA SER A 75 -16.85 5.77 -0.19
C SER A 75 -18.30 5.70 -0.71
N LEU A 76 -18.52 5.26 -1.95
CA LEU A 76 -19.84 5.13 -2.60
C LEU A 76 -20.18 3.71 -3.05
N GLY A 77 -19.37 2.71 -2.69
CA GLY A 77 -19.57 1.33 -3.14
C GLY A 77 -19.37 1.11 -4.65
N GLY A 78 -18.72 2.08 -5.31
CA GLY A 78 -18.30 2.01 -6.71
C GLY A 78 -16.79 2.18 -6.82
N GLN A 79 -16.21 1.82 -7.95
CA GLN A 79 -14.77 1.94 -8.16
C GLN A 79 -14.51 2.59 -9.51
N TRP A 80 -13.72 3.65 -9.49
CA TRP A 80 -13.43 4.47 -10.64
C TRP A 80 -11.92 4.67 -10.75
N GLY A 81 -11.34 3.97 -11.71
CA GLY A 81 -9.97 4.22 -12.13
C GLY A 81 -9.91 4.95 -13.45
N TYR A 82 -8.73 5.49 -13.73
CA TYR A 82 -8.42 6.10 -15.02
C TYR A 82 -7.66 5.09 -15.87
N THR A 83 -8.00 5.02 -17.15
CA THR A 83 -7.18 4.25 -18.09
C THR A 83 -5.78 4.88 -18.18
N ASN A 84 -4.74 4.06 -18.35
CA ASN A 84 -3.39 4.57 -18.57
C ASN A 84 -2.65 3.64 -19.54
N LEU A 85 -1.77 4.20 -20.35
CA LEU A 85 -0.84 3.44 -21.17
C LEU A 85 0.45 3.14 -20.38
N TYR A 86 0.95 1.91 -20.47
CA TYR A 86 2.19 1.52 -19.79
C TYR A 86 3.31 1.21 -20.77
N ALA A 87 4.49 1.75 -20.51
CA ALA A 87 5.73 1.27 -21.09
C ALA A 87 6.39 0.24 -20.18
N PHE A 88 6.86 -0.84 -20.78
CA PHE A 88 7.60 -1.90 -20.13
C PHE A 88 9.03 -1.93 -20.65
N SER A 89 10.01 -1.81 -19.76
CA SER A 89 11.42 -1.91 -20.11
C SER A 89 12.16 -2.70 -19.05
N GLY A 90 12.59 -3.92 -19.41
CA GLY A 90 13.27 -4.84 -18.49
C GLY A 90 12.43 -5.09 -17.24
N SER A 91 12.90 -4.57 -16.11
CA SER A 91 12.27 -4.64 -14.79
C SER A 91 11.55 -3.34 -14.38
N THR A 92 11.15 -2.49 -15.33
CA THR A 92 10.39 -1.25 -15.08
C THR A 92 9.00 -1.25 -15.74
N ILE A 93 7.97 -0.88 -14.97
CA ILE A 93 6.62 -0.55 -15.45
C ILE A 93 6.40 0.95 -15.21
N ASN A 94 6.19 1.72 -16.27
CA ASN A 94 5.98 3.16 -16.16
C ASN A 94 4.69 3.58 -16.88
N ALA A 95 3.81 4.28 -16.16
CA ALA A 95 2.65 4.95 -16.73
C ALA A 95 3.11 6.08 -17.67
N LEU A 96 2.55 6.13 -18.87
CA LEU A 96 2.87 7.14 -19.88
C LEU A 96 1.99 8.38 -19.74
N ASP A 97 0.79 8.19 -19.20
CA ASP A 97 -0.19 9.26 -19.05
C ASP A 97 -0.20 9.82 -17.63
N TRP A 98 -0.54 11.10 -17.53
CA TRP A 98 -0.86 11.78 -16.28
C TRP A 98 -2.37 11.76 -16.09
N ASN A 99 -2.84 11.09 -15.04
CA ASN A 99 -4.27 10.93 -14.77
C ASN A 99 -4.73 11.87 -13.65
N PRO A 100 -5.90 12.53 -13.76
CA PRO A 100 -6.43 13.35 -12.66
C PRO A 100 -6.54 12.54 -11.37
N LEU A 101 -6.12 13.12 -10.26
CA LEU A 101 -6.38 12.57 -8.93
C LEU A 101 -7.61 13.24 -8.35
N VAL A 102 -8.73 12.52 -8.41
CA VAL A 102 -10.00 12.97 -7.84
C VAL A 102 -10.07 12.55 -6.38
N ALA A 103 -10.46 13.48 -5.51
CA ALA A 103 -10.70 13.21 -4.11
C ALA A 103 -11.74 12.09 -3.94
N ASP A 104 -11.48 11.16 -3.05
CA ASP A 104 -12.38 10.05 -2.71
C ASP A 104 -13.44 10.49 -1.70
N HIS A 105 -13.03 11.22 -0.67
CA HIS A 105 -13.92 11.75 0.36
C HIS A 105 -13.29 12.88 1.17
N ILE A 106 -14.13 13.61 1.92
CA ILE A 106 -13.74 14.37 3.10
C ILE A 106 -13.82 13.42 4.30
N HIS A 107 -12.70 13.29 5.02
CA HIS A 107 -12.61 12.43 6.20
C HIS A 107 -13.42 13.00 7.36
N ALA A 108 -14.12 12.13 8.08
CA ALA A 108 -14.89 12.54 9.25
C ALA A 108 -13.94 12.97 10.37
N GLU A 109 -14.12 14.19 10.86
CA GLU A 109 -13.41 14.70 12.05
C GLU A 109 -14.42 15.41 12.95
N PRO A 110 -14.11 15.69 14.23
CA PRO A 110 -14.99 16.49 15.08
C PRO A 110 -15.38 17.80 14.39
N GLY A 111 -16.68 17.94 14.07
CA GLY A 111 -17.23 19.10 13.38
C GLY A 111 -17.24 19.04 11.84
N THR A 112 -16.70 17.98 11.22
CA THR A 112 -16.70 17.80 9.76
C THR A 112 -17.39 16.47 9.40
N PRO A 113 -18.50 16.49 8.65
CA PRO A 113 -19.18 15.27 8.25
C PRO A 113 -18.37 14.50 7.22
N TYR A 114 -18.39 13.16 7.32
CA TYR A 114 -17.93 12.29 6.24
C TYR A 114 -18.68 12.63 4.95
N THR A 115 -17.96 12.99 3.89
CA THR A 115 -18.56 13.36 2.60
C THR A 115 -17.91 12.58 1.47
N PRO A 116 -18.61 11.59 0.88
CA PRO A 116 -18.06 10.79 -0.21
C PRO A 116 -18.12 11.54 -1.55
N PHE A 117 -17.16 11.27 -2.44
CA PHE A 117 -17.09 11.88 -3.78
C PHE A 117 -17.07 10.83 -4.90
N SER A 118 -17.41 11.27 -6.11
CA SER A 118 -17.30 10.47 -7.32
C SER A 118 -16.78 11.29 -8.50
N PRO A 119 -15.81 10.77 -9.28
CA PRO A 119 -15.45 11.35 -10.57
C PRO A 119 -16.60 11.26 -11.59
N CYS A 120 -17.48 10.25 -11.52
CA CYS A 120 -18.61 10.10 -12.45
C CYS A 120 -19.69 11.17 -12.27
N PHE A 121 -19.81 11.73 -11.06
CA PHE A 121 -20.75 12.81 -10.77
C PHE A 121 -20.08 14.19 -10.76
N GLY A 122 -18.78 14.27 -11.02
CA GLY A 122 -18.02 15.52 -11.01
C GLY A 122 -17.98 16.23 -9.65
N THR A 123 -18.09 15.47 -8.54
CA THR A 123 -18.24 16.05 -7.20
C THR A 123 -16.93 16.15 -6.41
N GLY A 124 -15.87 15.49 -6.84
CA GLY A 124 -14.59 15.46 -6.13
C GLY A 124 -13.62 16.58 -6.56
N TYR A 125 -12.79 17.02 -5.62
CA TYR A 125 -11.69 17.96 -5.88
C TYR A 125 -10.62 17.32 -6.77
N VAL A 126 -9.93 18.14 -7.57
CA VAL A 126 -8.78 17.71 -8.39
C VAL A 126 -7.68 18.77 -8.31
N PHE A 127 -6.64 18.49 -7.54
CA PHE A 127 -5.49 19.42 -7.38
C PHE A 127 -4.23 18.94 -8.11
N ASP A 128 -4.12 17.63 -8.35
CA ASP A 128 -2.95 16.99 -8.92
C ASP A 128 -3.32 16.00 -10.02
N ASP A 129 -2.37 15.75 -10.92
CA ASP A 129 -2.34 14.55 -11.74
C ASP A 129 -1.37 13.53 -11.14
N GLY A 130 -1.65 12.25 -11.34
CA GLY A 130 -0.88 11.12 -10.88
C GLY A 130 -0.23 10.32 -12.00
N GLN A 131 0.96 9.77 -11.74
CA GLN A 131 1.67 8.88 -12.64
C GLN A 131 2.46 7.81 -11.87
N SER A 132 2.24 6.54 -12.20
CA SER A 132 2.87 5.38 -11.54
C SER A 132 4.17 4.96 -12.22
N ASN A 133 5.18 4.61 -11.42
CA ASN A 133 6.44 4.06 -11.87
C ASN A 133 6.94 3.00 -10.89
N ILE A 134 6.95 1.74 -11.31
CA ILE A 134 7.49 0.62 -10.54
C ILE A 134 8.78 0.14 -11.19
N THR A 135 9.87 0.13 -10.44
CA THR A 135 11.16 -0.39 -10.89
C THR A 135 11.60 -1.55 -10.03
N GLY A 136 12.22 -2.55 -10.64
CA GLY A 136 12.73 -3.73 -9.97
C GLY A 136 14.22 -3.92 -10.16
N THR A 137 14.92 -4.35 -9.12
CA THR A 137 16.32 -4.75 -9.20
C THR A 137 16.60 -5.97 -8.31
N LEU A 138 17.73 -6.62 -8.53
CA LEU A 138 18.24 -7.65 -7.62
C LEU A 138 19.28 -7.03 -6.69
N VAL A 139 19.21 -7.35 -5.40
CA VAL A 139 20.18 -6.92 -4.40
C VAL A 139 20.88 -8.16 -3.84
N ASN A 140 22.21 -8.19 -3.95
CA ASN A 140 23.02 -9.28 -3.42
C ASN A 140 23.25 -9.12 -1.93
N THR A 141 23.22 -10.24 -1.20
CA THR A 141 23.42 -10.33 0.24
C THR A 141 24.33 -11.52 0.56
N ALA A 142 24.78 -11.64 1.81
CA ALA A 142 25.56 -12.80 2.23
C ALA A 142 24.76 -14.13 2.18
N ALA A 143 23.44 -14.08 2.13
CA ALA A 143 22.54 -15.24 2.07
C ALA A 143 21.93 -15.47 0.67
N GLY A 144 22.48 -14.84 -0.37
CA GLY A 144 22.04 -14.97 -1.76
C GLY A 144 21.64 -13.62 -2.36
N SER A 145 20.48 -13.56 -2.98
CA SER A 145 19.91 -12.31 -3.51
C SER A 145 18.45 -12.17 -3.14
N VAL A 146 18.00 -10.91 -3.02
CA VAL A 146 16.60 -10.51 -2.85
C VAL A 146 16.12 -9.75 -4.08
N VAL A 147 14.81 -9.75 -4.30
CA VAL A 147 14.17 -8.83 -5.23
C VAL A 147 13.89 -7.51 -4.49
N ARG A 148 14.26 -6.38 -5.07
CA ARG A 148 13.83 -5.05 -4.60
C ARG A 148 12.87 -4.48 -5.64
N TRP A 149 11.65 -4.17 -5.23
CA TRP A 149 10.74 -3.32 -5.99
C TRP A 149 10.67 -1.94 -5.37
N ASN A 150 10.92 -0.90 -6.15
CA ASN A 150 10.61 0.47 -5.79
C ASN A 150 9.27 0.84 -6.45
N ASN A 151 8.25 1.10 -5.65
CA ASN A 151 7.00 1.69 -6.13
C ASN A 151 7.06 3.18 -5.90
N ALA A 152 7.06 3.94 -6.99
CA ALA A 152 7.03 5.38 -6.99
C ALA A 152 5.75 5.87 -7.64
N TYR A 153 5.18 6.91 -7.07
CA TYR A 153 4.05 7.60 -7.65
C TYR A 153 4.31 9.10 -7.63
N SER A 154 4.14 9.73 -8.78
CA SER A 154 4.38 11.15 -8.98
C SER A 154 3.08 11.93 -9.02
N PHE A 155 3.10 13.12 -8.42
CA PHE A 155 2.01 14.09 -8.33
C PHE A 155 2.42 15.37 -9.06
N ARG A 156 1.72 15.73 -10.12
CA ARG A 156 1.92 16.98 -10.86
C ARG A 156 0.84 17.98 -10.48
N ALA A 157 1.24 19.09 -9.87
CA ALA A 157 0.31 20.14 -9.46
C ALA A 157 -0.42 20.74 -10.68
N ARG A 158 -1.76 20.78 -10.65
CA ARG A 158 -2.56 21.48 -11.66
C ARG A 158 -2.64 22.99 -11.42
N MET A 159 -2.41 23.40 -10.18
CA MET A 159 -2.51 24.78 -9.74
C MET A 159 -1.52 25.06 -8.60
N ASN A 160 -1.36 26.32 -8.22
CA ASN A 160 -0.60 26.67 -7.03
C ASN A 160 -1.34 26.17 -5.79
N GLN A 161 -0.64 25.48 -4.90
CA GLN A 161 -1.22 24.89 -3.69
C GLN A 161 -0.41 25.27 -2.45
N SER A 162 -1.10 25.34 -1.31
CA SER A 162 -0.46 25.44 0.00
C SER A 162 -1.41 24.88 1.06
N TRP A 163 -0.94 23.87 1.76
CA TRP A 163 -1.70 23.12 2.75
C TRP A 163 -1.01 23.14 4.11
N PRO A 164 -1.75 23.25 5.22
CA PRO A 164 -1.25 23.00 6.57
C PRO A 164 -0.52 21.67 6.71
N LEU A 165 -1.04 20.63 6.04
CA LEU A 165 -0.49 19.28 6.07
C LEU A 165 -0.69 18.61 4.72
N TRP A 166 0.34 17.87 4.29
CA TRP A 166 0.24 16.91 3.21
C TRP A 166 0.98 15.63 3.62
N ARG A 167 0.27 14.50 3.59
CA ARG A 167 0.85 13.17 3.81
C ARG A 167 0.60 12.30 2.59
N GLY A 168 1.65 11.64 2.10
CA GLY A 168 1.55 10.55 1.16
C GLY A 168 1.42 9.21 1.89
N GLU A 169 0.79 8.24 1.24
CA GLU A 169 0.62 6.88 1.75
C GLU A 169 1.12 5.88 0.71
N GLN A 170 1.78 4.83 1.17
CA GLN A 170 2.04 3.61 0.40
C GLN A 170 1.37 2.45 1.12
N ALA A 171 0.37 1.86 0.49
CA ALA A 171 -0.50 0.85 1.09
C ALA A 171 -0.38 -0.51 0.37
N LEU A 172 -0.32 -1.58 1.15
CA LEU A 172 -0.53 -2.94 0.68
C LEU A 172 -1.83 -3.47 1.27
N TYR A 173 -2.82 -3.71 0.41
CA TYR A 173 -4.02 -4.44 0.74
C TYR A 173 -3.82 -5.90 0.35
N LEU A 174 -4.00 -6.79 1.31
CA LEU A 174 -3.64 -8.19 1.26
C LEU A 174 -4.91 -9.04 1.31
N LYS A 175 -4.90 -10.12 0.55
CA LYS A 175 -5.96 -11.13 0.53
C LYS A 175 -6.00 -11.90 1.85
N LYS A 176 -7.14 -11.89 2.55
CA LYS A 176 -7.31 -12.60 3.84
C LYS A 176 -7.24 -14.13 3.69
N ASP A 177 -7.78 -14.69 2.62
CA ASP A 177 -7.70 -16.13 2.33
C ASP A 177 -6.26 -16.57 2.07
N VAL A 178 -5.48 -15.82 1.29
CA VAL A 178 -4.05 -16.06 1.05
C VAL A 178 -3.24 -15.88 2.33
N ALA A 179 -3.55 -14.86 3.13
CA ALA A 179 -2.95 -14.66 4.44
C ALA A 179 -3.22 -15.84 5.39
N ALA A 180 -4.42 -16.41 5.37
CA ALA A 180 -4.74 -17.61 6.15
C ALA A 180 -4.01 -18.85 5.64
N MET A 181 -4.03 -19.11 4.33
CA MET A 181 -3.35 -20.26 3.72
C MET A 181 -1.84 -20.25 3.96
N GLY A 182 -1.22 -19.07 3.92
CA GLY A 182 0.22 -18.88 4.11
C GLY A 182 0.67 -18.60 5.54
N ASP A 183 -0.22 -18.63 6.55
CA ASP A 183 0.07 -18.15 7.93
C ASP A 183 0.83 -16.81 7.91
N LEU A 184 0.17 -15.77 7.39
CA LEU A 184 0.72 -14.42 7.39
C LEU A 184 1.06 -13.98 8.81
N ARG A 185 2.34 -13.67 9.01
CA ARG A 185 2.90 -13.12 10.25
C ARG A 185 3.51 -11.76 9.94
N ILE A 186 3.12 -10.74 10.68
CA ILE A 186 3.68 -9.39 10.56
C ILE A 186 4.53 -9.08 11.78
N TYR A 187 5.73 -8.55 11.52
CA TYR A 187 6.67 -8.07 12.52
C TYR A 187 6.95 -6.59 12.28
N LEU A 188 6.89 -5.78 13.34
CA LEU A 188 7.18 -4.35 13.29
C LEU A 188 8.38 -4.06 14.20
N SER A 189 9.42 -3.43 13.67
CA SER A 189 10.54 -2.91 14.48
C SER A 189 10.24 -1.48 14.91
N LYS A 190 10.36 -1.21 16.20
CA LYS A 190 10.28 0.14 16.76
C LYS A 190 11.31 0.29 17.87
N GLU A 191 12.23 1.24 17.69
CA GLU A 191 13.21 1.61 18.73
C GLU A 191 14.02 0.40 19.22
N GLY A 192 14.36 -0.51 18.30
CA GLY A 192 15.09 -1.74 18.61
C GLY A 192 14.26 -2.87 19.22
N THR A 193 12.95 -2.70 19.38
CA THR A 193 12.01 -3.74 19.82
C THR A 193 11.24 -4.30 18.63
N ILE A 194 11.14 -5.63 18.54
CA ILE A 194 10.30 -6.30 17.54
C ILE A 194 8.94 -6.62 18.15
N HIS A 195 7.88 -6.10 17.52
CA HIS A 195 6.48 -6.41 17.81
C HIS A 195 5.99 -7.46 16.82
N GLY A 196 5.73 -8.69 17.30
CA GLY A 196 5.21 -9.77 16.49
C GLY A 196 5.47 -11.15 17.10
N PRO A 197 5.01 -12.24 16.45
CA PRO A 197 4.24 -12.25 15.21
C PRO A 197 2.79 -11.76 15.43
N ILE A 198 2.39 -10.74 14.69
CA ILE A 198 0.99 -10.34 14.56
C ILE A 198 0.36 -11.22 13.48
N ARG A 199 -0.81 -11.83 13.77
CA ARG A 199 -1.57 -12.65 12.82
C ARG A 199 -2.85 -11.93 12.42
N PRO A 200 -2.81 -11.09 11.37
CA PRO A 200 -3.90 -10.17 11.07
C PRO A 200 -5.10 -10.83 10.38
N VAL A 201 -5.11 -12.15 10.21
CA VAL A 201 -6.29 -12.87 9.67
C VAL A 201 -7.48 -12.78 10.63
N ASN A 202 -7.19 -12.78 11.93
CA ASN A 202 -8.16 -12.58 13.01
C ASN A 202 -7.97 -11.19 13.63
N ARG A 203 -8.93 -10.77 14.46
CA ARG A 203 -8.77 -9.55 15.25
C ARG A 203 -7.50 -9.59 16.09
N PHE A 204 -6.75 -8.49 16.13
CA PHE A 204 -5.46 -8.37 16.78
C PHE A 204 -5.31 -7.00 17.45
N SER A 205 -4.44 -6.93 18.44
CA SER A 205 -3.93 -5.67 18.98
C SER A 205 -2.40 -5.68 18.94
N ILE A 206 -1.80 -4.49 18.93
CA ILE A 206 -0.35 -4.32 18.93
C ILE A 206 0.00 -3.54 20.19
N LEU A 207 0.92 -4.08 20.99
CA LEU A 207 1.39 -3.39 22.19
C LEU A 207 2.05 -2.07 21.80
N GLY A 208 1.57 -0.95 22.36
CA GLY A 208 2.10 0.39 22.08
C GLY A 208 1.50 1.07 20.83
N ALA A 209 0.49 0.47 20.22
CA ALA A 209 -0.33 1.10 19.17
C ALA A 209 -1.68 1.58 19.74
N ASP A 210 -2.28 2.56 19.08
CA ASP A 210 -3.68 2.93 19.29
C ASP A 210 -4.56 2.02 18.43
N CYS A 211 -5.37 1.17 19.07
CA CYS A 211 -6.14 0.12 18.41
C CYS A 211 -7.64 0.24 18.67
N ASN A 212 -8.44 0.31 17.60
CA ASN A 212 -9.90 0.17 17.62
C ASN A 212 -10.30 -1.23 17.08
N GLN A 213 -11.28 -1.88 17.74
CA GLN A 213 -11.72 -3.25 17.43
C GLN A 213 -13.22 -3.36 17.03
N GLU A 214 -13.88 -2.26 16.71
CA GLU A 214 -15.33 -2.23 16.49
C GLU A 214 -15.76 -3.02 15.23
N LYS A 215 -15.05 -2.85 14.11
CA LYS A 215 -15.33 -3.51 12.82
C LYS A 215 -14.12 -4.24 12.23
N GLY A 216 -13.47 -5.04 13.07
CA GLY A 216 -12.22 -5.71 12.77
C GLY A 216 -11.12 -5.25 13.70
N SER A 217 -9.95 -4.89 13.17
CA SER A 217 -8.86 -4.32 13.95
C SER A 217 -8.25 -3.17 13.19
N HIS A 218 -8.12 -2.01 13.81
CA HIS A 218 -7.48 -0.84 13.23
C HIS A 218 -6.42 -0.34 14.21
N CYS A 219 -5.15 -0.54 13.92
CA CYS A 219 -4.06 -0.19 14.81
C CYS A 219 -3.10 0.81 14.17
N ASN A 220 -2.95 1.97 14.79
CA ASN A 220 -2.01 3.01 14.38
C ASN A 220 -0.78 3.01 15.28
N MET A 221 0.41 3.04 14.68
CA MET A 221 1.67 3.03 15.42
C MET A 221 2.64 4.03 14.82
N GLU A 222 3.10 4.97 15.64
CA GLU A 222 4.06 5.98 15.23
C GLU A 222 5.51 5.46 15.31
N LYS A 223 6.38 6.01 14.46
CA LYS A 223 7.84 5.79 14.47
C LYS A 223 8.25 4.32 14.37
N VAL A 224 7.69 3.61 13.41
CA VAL A 224 8.11 2.24 13.07
C VAL A 224 9.31 2.34 12.14
N ASP A 225 10.40 1.63 12.45
CA ASP A 225 11.62 1.62 11.64
C ASP A 225 11.39 0.83 10.34
N TYR A 226 10.87 -0.39 10.49
CA TYR A 226 10.53 -1.26 9.37
C TYR A 226 9.46 -2.29 9.75
N ALA A 227 8.85 -2.87 8.73
CA ALA A 227 7.95 -4.01 8.84
C ALA A 227 8.47 -5.19 8.02
N VAL A 228 8.20 -6.41 8.48
CA VAL A 228 8.42 -7.65 7.73
C VAL A 228 7.12 -8.45 7.73
N LEU A 229 6.55 -8.64 6.54
CA LEU A 229 5.34 -9.43 6.32
C LEU A 229 5.77 -10.80 5.78
N VAL A 230 5.45 -11.88 6.47
CA VAL A 230 5.99 -13.22 6.20
C VAL A 230 4.87 -14.20 5.90
N TRP A 231 4.97 -14.90 4.77
CA TRP A 231 4.11 -16.03 4.40
C TRP A 231 4.93 -17.31 4.29
N THR A 232 4.34 -18.43 4.64
CA THR A 232 4.83 -19.77 4.33
C THR A 232 4.38 -20.13 2.91
N ILE A 233 5.31 -20.11 1.95
CA ILE A 233 5.06 -20.42 0.54
C ILE A 233 5.69 -21.77 0.21
N PHE A 234 4.84 -22.81 0.12
CA PHE A 234 5.27 -24.20 -0.13
C PHE A 234 6.40 -24.66 0.81
N GLY A 235 6.22 -24.43 2.11
CA GLY A 235 7.15 -24.86 3.16
C GLY A 235 8.35 -23.93 3.40
N VAL A 236 8.44 -22.78 2.72
CA VAL A 236 9.51 -21.80 2.91
C VAL A 236 8.91 -20.46 3.34
N ASP A 237 9.48 -19.85 4.38
CA ASP A 237 9.13 -18.50 4.81
C ASP A 237 9.69 -17.47 3.82
N VAL A 238 8.78 -16.81 3.11
CA VAL A 238 9.05 -15.71 2.19
C VAL A 238 8.50 -14.43 2.80
N GLY A 239 9.37 -13.43 2.93
CA GLY A 239 9.05 -12.14 3.50
C GLY A 239 9.01 -11.01 2.47
N ILE A 240 8.22 -9.99 2.79
CA ILE A 240 8.30 -8.65 2.20
C ILE A 240 8.74 -7.70 3.32
N ALA A 241 9.96 -7.19 3.24
CA ALA A 241 10.48 -6.18 4.15
C ALA A 241 10.28 -4.78 3.58
N ILE A 242 9.79 -3.87 4.42
CA ILE A 242 9.41 -2.51 4.07
C ILE A 242 10.04 -1.58 5.08
N ARG A 243 10.93 -0.70 4.63
CA ARG A 243 11.43 0.40 5.48
C ARG A 243 10.33 1.45 5.63
N VAL A 244 10.11 1.91 6.86
CA VAL A 244 9.03 2.86 7.16
C VAL A 244 9.59 4.19 7.63
N ASP A 245 10.34 4.20 8.74
CA ASP A 245 10.88 5.37 9.45
C ASP A 245 9.83 6.47 9.77
N GLU A 246 8.55 6.11 9.85
CA GLU A 246 7.41 7.00 10.05
C GLU A 246 6.25 6.22 10.69
N ASP A 247 5.02 6.69 10.52
CA ASP A 247 3.82 6.05 11.06
C ASP A 247 3.31 4.94 10.14
N ILE A 248 2.70 3.94 10.75
CA ILE A 248 1.94 2.90 10.07
C ILE A 248 0.51 2.84 10.59
N SER A 249 -0.36 2.33 9.72
CA SER A 249 -1.66 1.80 10.11
C SER A 249 -1.74 0.35 9.64
N LEU A 250 -1.94 -0.60 10.55
CA LEU A 250 -2.25 -1.97 10.20
C LEU A 250 -3.71 -2.23 10.56
N ASN A 251 -4.52 -2.54 9.54
CA ASN A 251 -5.91 -2.87 9.74
C ASN A 251 -6.28 -4.24 9.17
N MET A 252 -7.30 -4.85 9.77
CA MET A 252 -8.04 -5.97 9.22
C MET A 252 -9.50 -5.55 9.17
N GLU A 253 -10.05 -5.54 7.96
CA GLU A 253 -11.46 -5.30 7.70
C GLU A 253 -12.18 -6.63 7.56
N GLU A 254 -13.38 -6.73 8.15
CA GLU A 254 -14.14 -7.98 8.16
C GLU A 254 -15.13 -8.09 6.99
N GLU A 255 -15.65 -6.96 6.51
CA GLU A 255 -16.85 -6.91 5.66
C GLU A 255 -16.70 -5.99 4.43
N THR A 256 -15.48 -5.79 3.92
CA THR A 256 -15.19 -4.90 2.79
C THR A 256 -15.99 -5.25 1.52
N TYR A 257 -16.17 -6.54 1.22
CA TYR A 257 -16.76 -7.04 -0.02
C TYR A 257 -18.06 -7.83 0.16
N CYS A 258 -18.35 -8.29 1.37
CA CYS A 258 -19.60 -8.95 1.73
C CYS A 258 -19.85 -8.91 3.23
N THR A 259 -21.01 -9.37 3.67
CA THR A 259 -21.51 -9.17 5.05
C THR A 259 -21.18 -10.31 6.03
N ASN A 260 -20.43 -11.33 5.61
CA ASN A 260 -20.09 -12.44 6.50
C ASN A 260 -18.65 -12.26 7.03
N PRO A 261 -18.45 -11.81 8.27
CA PRO A 261 -17.12 -11.52 8.80
C PRO A 261 -16.22 -12.76 8.93
N ASN A 262 -16.81 -13.96 8.93
CA ASN A 262 -16.09 -15.24 8.99
C ASN A 262 -15.66 -15.77 7.62
N ASP A 263 -16.19 -15.21 6.53
CA ASP A 263 -15.75 -15.55 5.19
C ASP A 263 -14.47 -14.76 4.87
N LEU A 264 -13.36 -15.48 4.68
CA LEU A 264 -12.07 -14.88 4.40
C LEU A 264 -12.03 -14.11 3.09
N THR A 265 -13.02 -14.27 2.21
CA THR A 265 -13.17 -13.49 0.99
C THR A 265 -13.90 -12.17 1.22
N CYS A 266 -14.61 -11.97 2.36
CA CYS A 266 -15.35 -10.73 2.62
C CYS A 266 -14.45 -9.56 3.04
N GLY A 267 -13.32 -9.82 3.68
CA GLY A 267 -12.46 -8.78 4.22
C GLY A 267 -11.12 -8.67 3.51
N ASN A 268 -10.31 -7.70 3.94
CA ASN A 268 -8.90 -7.59 3.57
C ASN A 268 -8.04 -7.24 4.80
N ILE A 269 -6.73 -7.36 4.65
CA ILE A 269 -5.76 -6.85 5.62
C ILE A 269 -5.01 -5.73 4.92
N ASN A 270 -4.92 -4.56 5.52
CA ASN A 270 -4.27 -3.43 4.89
C ASN A 270 -3.16 -2.84 5.77
N PHE A 271 -1.96 -2.77 5.18
CA PHE A 271 -0.78 -2.19 5.78
C PHE A 271 -0.48 -0.87 5.08
N HIS A 272 -0.66 0.22 5.81
CA HIS A 272 -0.44 1.58 5.36
C HIS A 272 0.84 2.10 5.96
N ALA A 273 1.64 2.75 5.13
CA ALA A 273 2.89 3.32 5.54
C ALA A 273 2.95 4.76 5.05
N TRP A 274 3.03 5.69 5.99
CA TRP A 274 2.85 7.11 5.74
C TRP A 274 4.17 7.82 5.48
N THR A 275 4.11 8.94 4.76
CA THR A 275 5.22 9.87 4.57
C THR A 275 4.73 11.31 4.61
N THR A 276 5.36 12.16 5.41
CA THR A 276 5.05 13.59 5.42
C THR A 276 5.72 14.29 4.24
N LEU A 277 4.95 15.07 3.48
CA LEU A 277 5.40 15.75 2.27
C LEU A 277 5.49 17.27 2.45
N PRO A 278 6.37 17.95 1.68
CA PRO A 278 6.37 19.41 1.63
C PRO A 278 4.99 19.94 1.20
N SER A 279 4.35 20.72 2.06
CA SER A 279 2.96 21.13 1.89
C SER A 279 2.76 22.60 1.53
N ALA A 280 3.81 23.42 1.57
CA ALA A 280 3.75 24.86 1.32
C ALA A 280 4.34 25.26 -0.04
N ASN A 281 3.80 26.33 -0.64
CA ASN A 281 4.32 26.96 -1.86
C ASN A 281 4.55 25.97 -3.02
N ILE A 282 3.59 25.09 -3.26
CA ILE A 282 3.63 24.12 -4.35
C ILE A 282 3.22 24.83 -5.65
N PRO A 283 4.15 25.06 -6.60
CA PRO A 283 3.81 25.79 -7.82
C PRO A 283 3.06 24.90 -8.82
N ALA A 284 2.17 25.48 -9.61
CA ALA A 284 1.54 24.79 -10.74
C ALA A 284 2.61 24.17 -11.67
N GLY A 285 2.36 22.94 -12.14
CA GLY A 285 3.25 22.17 -12.99
C GLY A 285 4.41 21.47 -12.27
N SER A 286 4.67 21.77 -11.01
CA SER A 286 5.72 21.07 -10.25
C SER A 286 5.35 19.61 -9.99
N VAL A 287 6.36 18.74 -10.10
CA VAL A 287 6.24 17.30 -9.85
C VAL A 287 6.87 16.95 -8.51
N ARG A 288 6.12 16.23 -7.69
CA ARG A 288 6.58 15.60 -6.44
C ARG A 288 6.38 14.11 -6.56
N ALA A 289 7.08 13.32 -5.75
CA ALA A 289 6.86 11.88 -5.73
C ALA A 289 6.90 11.33 -4.31
N VAL A 290 6.13 10.27 -4.09
CA VAL A 290 6.31 9.36 -2.97
C VAL A 290 6.85 8.07 -3.54
N SER A 291 7.84 7.48 -2.90
CA SER A 291 8.31 6.15 -3.29
C SER A 291 8.66 5.31 -2.07
N ARG A 292 8.59 3.99 -2.24
CA ARG A 292 8.98 3.05 -1.20
C ARG A 292 9.56 1.77 -1.78
N ASP A 293 10.55 1.25 -1.09
CA ASP A 293 11.20 -0.01 -1.43
C ASP A 293 10.56 -1.17 -0.68
N TYR A 294 10.36 -2.27 -1.42
CA TYR A 294 9.85 -3.54 -0.94
C TYR A 294 10.86 -4.62 -1.29
N TYR A 295 11.49 -5.18 -0.26
CA TYR A 295 12.50 -6.23 -0.40
C TYR A 295 11.86 -7.59 -0.19
N ILE A 296 12.03 -8.49 -1.15
CA ILE A 296 11.36 -9.79 -1.17
C ILE A 296 12.42 -10.89 -1.22
N GLY A 297 12.37 -11.78 -0.23
CA GLY A 297 13.31 -12.88 -0.08
C GLY A 297 12.97 -13.77 1.10
N THR A 298 13.80 -14.77 1.36
CA THR A 298 13.68 -15.59 2.57
C THR A 298 14.16 -14.82 3.81
N LEU A 299 13.77 -15.27 5.00
CA LEU A 299 14.15 -14.59 6.25
C LEU A 299 15.68 -14.38 6.41
N PRO A 300 16.56 -15.35 6.10
CA PRO A 300 18.00 -15.11 6.13
C PRO A 300 18.47 -14.03 5.14
N GLN A 301 17.83 -13.93 3.98
CA GLN A 301 18.18 -12.93 2.97
C GLN A 301 17.77 -11.51 3.39
N LEU A 302 16.60 -11.37 4.02
CA LEU A 302 16.11 -10.10 4.55
C LEU A 302 16.90 -9.68 5.79
N ALA A 303 17.23 -10.62 6.68
CA ALA A 303 18.07 -10.37 7.84
C ALA A 303 19.47 -9.88 7.44
N ALA A 304 20.04 -10.40 6.34
CA ALA A 304 21.31 -9.92 5.79
C ALA A 304 21.27 -8.48 5.26
N LEU A 305 20.08 -7.89 5.08
CA LEU A 305 19.86 -6.47 4.79
C LEU A 305 19.54 -5.63 6.04
N GLY A 306 19.50 -6.25 7.23
CA GLY A 306 19.18 -5.58 8.50
C GLY A 306 17.71 -5.69 8.93
N TYR A 307 16.88 -6.43 8.20
CA TYR A 307 15.47 -6.66 8.57
C TYR A 307 15.35 -7.95 9.40
N THR A 308 15.63 -7.85 10.70
CA THR A 308 15.50 -9.00 11.62
C THR A 308 14.10 -9.08 12.21
N ILE A 309 13.68 -10.28 12.62
CA ILE A 309 12.37 -10.49 13.27
C ILE A 309 12.52 -11.09 14.68
N GLN A 310 13.77 -11.14 15.17
CA GLN A 310 14.23 -11.67 16.45
C GLN A 310 15.44 -10.87 16.91
#